data_AF-A0ABD7SJU4-F1
#
_entry.id   AF-A0ABD7SJU4-F1
#
_cell.length_a   1.000
_cell.length_b   1.000
_cell.length_c   1.000
_cell.angle_alpha   90.00
_cell.angle_beta   90.00
_cell.angle_gamma   90.00
#
_symmetry.space_group_name_H-M   'P 1'
#
loop_
_entity.id
_entity.type
_entity.pdbx_description
1 polymer ?
#
loop_
_entity_poly.entity_id
_entity_poly.type
_entity_poly.pdbx_seq_one_letter_code
_entity_poly.pdbx_strand_id
1 'polypeptide(L)'
;MQLGDIMLVRGEGPISAGLQAVQQVIHPGTRSSHVLFCLSDGCFIHATGDGGVHLKFVLDELNEVKENWRVIRLRHLPASKRDALSLAGFYFLDQAYNHKFLISGSPHKAFCSELVGKIFQRANIPIMGNKLPHRLTPAHFDREADKQIMWEDVTDECKAYLSSHEHLEDEHRLVFNTLERSLHRNKFLAERKAEVWNLLEAFDPEMYSKIKPVLDEASQKARVKFWNQEDRN
;
A
#
# COMPACT_ATOMS: atom_id res chain seq x y z
N MET A 1 14.67 0.89 -4.30
CA MET A 1 13.27 0.66 -4.76
C MET A 1 12.50 1.95 -4.52
N GLN A 2 11.57 2.38 -5.38
CA GLN A 2 11.00 3.72 -5.22
C GLN A 2 9.46 3.76 -5.16
N LEU A 3 8.95 4.88 -4.64
CA LEU A 3 7.52 5.16 -4.57
C LEU A 3 6.84 4.89 -5.92
N GLY A 4 5.81 4.06 -5.90
CA GLY A 4 5.03 3.73 -7.09
C GLY A 4 5.50 2.49 -7.84
N ASP A 5 6.65 1.90 -7.47
CA ASP A 5 7.03 0.57 -7.94
C ASP A 5 5.98 -0.45 -7.50
N ILE A 6 5.66 -1.40 -8.36
CA ILE A 6 4.71 -2.49 -8.09
C ILE A 6 5.48 -3.80 -8.13
N MET A 7 5.51 -4.50 -7.00
CA MET A 7 6.09 -5.83 -6.92
C MET A 7 5.02 -6.86 -7.24
N LEU A 8 5.33 -7.75 -8.17
CA LEU A 8 4.46 -8.80 -8.66
C LEU A 8 5.04 -10.13 -8.20
N VAL A 9 4.29 -10.86 -7.38
CA VAL A 9 4.79 -12.04 -6.67
C VAL A 9 3.81 -13.21 -6.76
N ARG A 10 4.30 -14.40 -6.44
CA ARG A 10 3.50 -15.59 -6.23
C ARG A 10 3.93 -16.24 -4.93
N GLY A 11 3.01 -16.35 -3.97
CA GLY A 11 3.28 -17.06 -2.72
C GLY A 11 3.54 -18.55 -2.98
N GLU A 12 4.14 -19.23 -2.00
CA GLU A 12 4.55 -20.63 -2.18
C GLU A 12 3.41 -21.66 -2.14
N GLY A 13 2.30 -21.32 -1.50
CA GLY A 13 1.20 -22.24 -1.23
C GLY A 13 0.28 -22.56 -2.41
N PRO A 14 -0.56 -23.61 -2.29
CA PRO A 14 -1.44 -24.09 -3.35
C PRO A 14 -2.53 -23.06 -3.74
N ILE A 15 -2.96 -22.22 -2.81
CA ILE A 15 -3.93 -21.14 -3.08
C ILE A 15 -3.35 -20.16 -4.11
N SER A 16 -2.10 -19.74 -3.92
CA SER A 16 -1.39 -18.84 -4.84
C SER A 16 -1.22 -19.47 -6.22
N ALA A 17 -0.91 -20.77 -6.29
CA ALA A 17 -0.84 -21.51 -7.55
C ALA A 17 -2.20 -21.56 -8.28
N GLY A 18 -3.28 -21.84 -7.56
CA GLY A 18 -4.64 -21.82 -8.12
C GLY A 18 -5.05 -20.44 -8.64
N LEU A 19 -4.77 -19.39 -7.88
CA LEU A 19 -5.02 -18.00 -8.28
C LEU A 19 -4.21 -17.61 -9.52
N GLN A 20 -2.95 -18.02 -9.61
CA GLN A 20 -2.14 -17.79 -10.81
C GLN A 20 -2.74 -18.53 -12.02
N ALA A 21 -3.15 -19.79 -11.86
CA ALA A 21 -3.70 -20.60 -12.95
C ALA A 21 -5.00 -20.01 -13.53
N VAL A 22 -5.93 -19.57 -12.68
CA VAL A 22 -7.17 -18.90 -13.12
C VAL A 22 -6.85 -17.63 -13.92
N GLN A 23 -5.81 -16.92 -13.51
CA GLN A 23 -5.41 -15.67 -14.15
C GLN A 23 -4.74 -15.85 -15.51
N GLN A 24 -4.27 -17.06 -15.86
CA GLN A 24 -3.76 -17.36 -17.21
C GLN A 24 -4.80 -17.14 -18.30
N VAL A 25 -6.10 -17.25 -17.97
CA VAL A 25 -7.20 -16.97 -18.90
C VAL A 25 -7.25 -15.49 -19.29
N ILE A 26 -6.80 -14.60 -18.40
CA ILE A 26 -6.71 -13.15 -18.66
C ILE A 26 -5.45 -12.84 -19.47
N HIS A 27 -4.33 -13.49 -19.13
CA HIS A 27 -3.04 -13.32 -19.79
C HIS A 27 -2.21 -14.62 -19.68
N PRO A 28 -1.96 -15.34 -20.80
CA PRO A 28 -1.23 -16.62 -20.79
C PRO A 28 0.23 -16.57 -20.29
N GLY A 29 0.77 -15.38 -20.04
CA GLY A 29 2.10 -15.16 -19.47
C GLY A 29 2.09 -14.87 -17.98
N THR A 30 0.95 -14.98 -17.29
CA THR A 30 0.83 -14.58 -15.88
C THR A 30 1.72 -15.43 -14.97
N ARG A 31 2.53 -14.75 -14.15
CA ARG A 31 3.45 -15.37 -13.18
C ARG A 31 3.00 -15.10 -11.77
N SER A 32 2.24 -14.03 -11.55
CA SER A 32 1.94 -13.50 -10.23
C SER A 32 0.51 -13.80 -9.80
N SER A 33 0.36 -14.12 -8.50
CA SER A 33 -0.94 -14.27 -7.83
C SER A 33 -1.25 -13.10 -6.91
N HIS A 34 -0.26 -12.25 -6.63
CA HIS A 34 -0.33 -11.17 -5.67
C HIS A 34 0.48 -9.96 -6.14
N VAL A 35 0.10 -8.78 -5.68
CA VAL A 35 0.77 -7.52 -6.02
C VAL A 35 0.92 -6.64 -4.78
N LEU A 36 2.04 -5.94 -4.69
CA LEU A 36 2.36 -5.01 -3.60
C LEU A 36 2.73 -3.64 -4.18
N PHE A 37 2.40 -2.58 -3.46
CA PHE A 37 2.72 -1.20 -3.83
C PHE A 37 3.87 -0.66 -2.98
N CYS A 38 4.94 -0.19 -3.60
CA CYS A 38 6.10 0.38 -2.91
C CYS A 38 5.82 1.82 -2.46
N LEU A 39 5.96 2.07 -1.16
CA LEU A 39 5.87 3.41 -0.56
C LEU A 39 7.23 4.11 -0.51
N SER A 40 8.28 3.35 -0.23
CA SER A 40 9.68 3.79 -0.19
C SER A 40 10.59 2.56 -0.11
N ASP A 41 11.92 2.75 -0.13
CA ASP A 41 12.92 1.67 -0.08
C ASP A 41 12.56 0.54 0.89
N GLY A 42 12.16 -0.61 0.32
CA GLY A 42 11.80 -1.81 1.06
C GLY A 42 10.49 -1.76 1.86
N CYS A 43 9.76 -0.65 1.86
CA CYS A 43 8.45 -0.53 2.50
C CYS A 43 7.34 -0.70 1.46
N PHE A 44 6.58 -1.79 1.59
CA PHE A 44 5.43 -2.09 0.75
C PHE A 44 4.13 -1.99 1.53
N ILE A 45 3.05 -1.65 0.84
CA ILE A 45 1.68 -1.83 1.32
C ILE A 45 0.96 -2.83 0.41
N HIS A 46 0.25 -3.76 1.03
CA HIS A 46 -0.50 -4.79 0.31
C HIS A 46 -1.73 -5.22 1.08
N ALA A 47 -2.57 -6.03 0.44
CA ALA A 47 -3.78 -6.58 1.04
C ALA A 47 -3.77 -8.10 0.98
N THR A 48 -3.84 -8.77 2.14
CA THR A 48 -3.89 -10.24 2.24
C THR A 48 -5.18 -10.71 2.91
N GLY A 49 -5.56 -11.97 2.67
CA GLY A 49 -6.83 -12.53 3.16
C GLY A 49 -6.92 -12.65 4.69
N ASP A 50 -5.79 -12.72 5.37
CA ASP A 50 -5.63 -12.89 6.81
C ASP A 50 -5.40 -11.57 7.56
N GLY A 51 -4.74 -10.58 6.93
CA GLY A 51 -4.38 -9.31 7.56
C GLY A 51 -5.12 -8.08 7.04
N GLY A 52 -5.84 -8.18 5.92
CA GLY A 52 -6.33 -6.99 5.22
C GLY A 52 -5.17 -6.14 4.71
N VAL A 53 -5.35 -4.81 4.66
CA VAL A 53 -4.35 -3.86 4.17
C VAL A 53 -3.36 -3.50 5.27
N HIS A 54 -2.08 -3.83 5.08
CA HIS A 54 -1.01 -3.56 6.04
C HIS A 54 0.33 -3.32 5.34
N LEU A 55 1.32 -2.85 6.11
CA LEU A 55 2.68 -2.67 5.63
C LEU A 55 3.45 -3.99 5.67
N LYS A 56 4.39 -4.16 4.75
CA LYS A 56 5.28 -5.31 4.69
C LYS A 56 6.69 -4.85 4.32
N PHE A 57 7.68 -5.33 5.05
CA PHE A 57 9.07 -5.11 4.71
C PHE A 57 9.49 -6.09 3.61
N VAL A 58 10.23 -5.59 2.61
CA VAL A 58 10.52 -6.34 1.38
C VAL A 58 11.26 -7.65 1.63
N LEU A 59 12.23 -7.67 2.55
CA LEU A 59 13.00 -8.89 2.82
C LEU A 59 12.13 -9.95 3.50
N ASP A 60 11.16 -9.54 4.31
CA ASP A 60 10.20 -10.47 4.91
C ASP A 60 9.24 -11.02 3.85
N GLU A 61 8.82 -10.20 2.87
CA GLU A 61 8.01 -10.66 1.73
C GLU A 61 8.79 -11.66 0.87
N LEU A 62 10.06 -11.39 0.61
CA LEU A 62 10.92 -12.25 -0.21
C LEU A 62 11.12 -13.66 0.37
N ASN A 63 10.99 -13.81 1.69
CA ASN A 63 11.03 -15.11 2.37
C ASN A 63 9.74 -15.94 2.22
N GLU A 64 8.64 -15.33 1.74
CA GLU A 64 7.31 -15.94 1.66
C GLU A 64 6.82 -16.18 0.23
N VAL A 65 7.61 -15.75 -0.76
CA VAL A 65 7.26 -15.79 -2.19
C VAL A 65 8.27 -16.58 -3.01
N LYS A 66 7.85 -17.01 -4.20
CA LYS A 66 8.73 -17.65 -5.17
C LYS A 66 9.77 -16.67 -5.72
N GLU A 67 10.97 -17.19 -6.04
CA GLU A 67 12.11 -16.42 -6.56
C GLU A 67 11.86 -15.68 -7.88
N ASN A 68 10.82 -16.07 -8.62
CA ASN A 68 10.45 -15.48 -9.91
C ASN A 68 9.60 -14.20 -9.80
N TRP A 69 9.73 -13.47 -8.68
CA TRP A 69 9.13 -12.16 -8.51
C TRP A 69 9.72 -11.14 -9.50
N ARG A 70 8.95 -10.09 -9.74
CA ARG A 70 9.35 -8.99 -10.62
C ARG A 70 8.82 -7.66 -10.12
N VAL A 71 9.45 -6.57 -10.52
CA VAL A 71 9.07 -5.22 -10.14
C VAL A 71 8.86 -4.40 -11.40
N ILE A 72 7.72 -3.72 -11.47
CA ILE A 72 7.44 -2.75 -12.54
C ILE A 72 7.29 -1.35 -12.02
N ARG A 73 7.64 -0.40 -12.87
CA ARG A 73 7.62 1.03 -12.59
C ARG A 73 6.90 1.79 -13.68
N LEU A 74 6.12 2.79 -13.32
CA LEU A 74 5.48 3.67 -14.29
C LEU A 74 6.54 4.64 -14.84
N ARG A 75 6.78 4.62 -16.16
CA ARG A 75 7.86 5.41 -16.80
C ARG A 75 7.75 6.92 -16.53
N HIS A 76 6.53 7.43 -16.42
CA HIS A 76 6.26 8.85 -16.25
C HIS A 76 5.33 9.09 -15.06
N LEU A 77 5.89 9.03 -13.84
CA LEU A 77 5.22 9.50 -12.63
C LEU A 77 5.45 11.01 -12.46
N PRO A 78 4.42 11.88 -12.60
CA PRO A 78 4.62 13.32 -12.46
C PRO A 78 5.10 13.69 -11.05
N ALA A 79 6.13 14.53 -10.96
CA ALA A 79 6.67 14.98 -9.67
C ALA A 79 5.60 15.62 -8.77
N SER A 80 4.68 16.40 -9.37
CA SER A 80 3.54 17.04 -8.70
C SER A 80 2.53 16.07 -8.09
N LYS A 81 2.58 14.77 -8.44
CA LYS A 81 1.69 13.74 -7.94
C LYS A 81 2.34 12.81 -6.91
N ARG A 82 3.64 12.91 -6.66
CA ARG A 82 4.37 12.02 -5.73
C ARG A 82 3.80 12.11 -4.32
N ASP A 83 3.58 13.32 -3.81
CA ASP A 83 2.98 13.52 -2.48
C ASP A 83 1.56 12.97 -2.37
N ALA A 84 0.74 13.17 -3.42
CA ALA A 84 -0.62 12.62 -3.44
C ALA A 84 -0.60 11.08 -3.47
N LEU A 85 0.35 10.49 -4.19
CA LEU A 85 0.51 9.05 -4.31
C LEU A 85 0.99 8.41 -3.00
N SER A 86 1.97 9.00 -2.31
CA SER A 86 2.44 8.50 -1.02
C SER A 86 1.34 8.58 0.05
N LEU A 87 0.64 9.72 0.14
CA LEU A 87 -0.49 9.89 1.06
C LEU A 87 -1.66 8.95 0.74
N ALA A 88 -1.92 8.69 -0.55
CA ALA A 88 -2.93 7.72 -0.97
C ALA A 88 -2.57 6.29 -0.53
N GLY A 89 -1.29 5.93 -0.52
CA GLY A 89 -0.82 4.66 0.03
C GLY A 89 -1.21 4.47 1.49
N PHE A 90 -0.88 5.44 2.35
CA PHE A 90 -1.21 5.35 3.78
C PHE A 90 -2.71 5.42 4.08
N TYR A 91 -3.50 6.08 3.23
CA TYR A 91 -4.93 6.26 3.44
C TYR A 91 -5.69 4.94 3.62
N PHE A 92 -5.28 3.88 2.93
CA PHE A 92 -5.98 2.59 2.94
C PHE A 92 -5.53 1.63 4.05
N LEU A 93 -4.64 2.06 4.97
CA LEU A 93 -4.12 1.21 6.05
C LEU A 93 -5.25 0.64 6.96
N ASP A 94 -5.14 -0.64 7.28
CA ASP A 94 -6.11 -1.53 7.96
C ASP A 94 -7.52 -1.58 7.35
N GLN A 95 -7.67 -1.37 6.04
CA GLN A 95 -8.88 -1.83 5.36
C GLN A 95 -8.96 -3.36 5.44
N ALA A 96 -10.16 -3.90 5.63
CA ALA A 96 -10.35 -5.35 5.62
C ALA A 96 -10.14 -5.92 4.20
N TYR A 97 -9.87 -7.22 4.11
CA TYR A 97 -9.73 -7.87 2.81
C TYR A 97 -11.08 -7.95 2.06
N ASN A 98 -11.06 -7.69 0.75
CA ASN A 98 -12.25 -7.85 -0.08
C ASN A 98 -12.36 -9.27 -0.64
N HIS A 99 -13.14 -10.12 0.03
CA HIS A 99 -13.41 -11.50 -0.43
C HIS A 99 -14.36 -11.56 -1.64
N LYS A 100 -15.01 -10.46 -2.04
CA LYS A 100 -15.87 -10.39 -3.24
C LYS A 100 -15.03 -10.09 -4.50
N PHE A 101 -13.97 -10.88 -4.68
CA PHE A 101 -12.97 -10.70 -5.73
C PHE A 101 -13.65 -10.54 -7.11
N LEU A 102 -13.34 -9.44 -7.81
CA LEU A 102 -13.85 -9.08 -9.14
C LEU A 102 -15.37 -8.90 -9.29
N ILE A 103 -16.17 -9.10 -8.24
CA ILE A 103 -17.64 -8.96 -8.28
C ILE A 103 -18.04 -7.51 -7.97
N SER A 104 -17.51 -6.96 -6.88
CA SER A 104 -17.85 -5.61 -6.44
C SER A 104 -16.71 -4.97 -5.68
N GLY A 105 -16.42 -3.70 -6.00
CA GLY A 105 -15.54 -2.89 -5.17
C GLY A 105 -16.17 -2.55 -3.82
N SER A 106 -15.33 -2.12 -2.87
CA SER A 106 -15.78 -1.64 -1.56
C SER A 106 -14.99 -0.40 -1.17
N PRO A 107 -15.61 0.65 -0.59
CA PRO A 107 -14.86 1.78 -0.07
C PRO A 107 -13.96 1.40 1.12
N HIS A 108 -14.30 0.35 1.88
CA HIS A 108 -13.66 -0.01 3.15
C HIS A 108 -12.89 -1.34 3.10
N LYS A 109 -12.85 -2.00 1.93
CA LYS A 109 -12.16 -3.27 1.75
C LYS A 109 -11.38 -3.28 0.45
N ALA A 110 -10.24 -3.95 0.41
CA ALA A 110 -9.48 -4.13 -0.83
C ALA A 110 -8.86 -5.53 -0.89
N PHE A 111 -8.80 -6.10 -2.09
CA PHE A 111 -7.81 -7.15 -2.40
C PHE A 111 -6.57 -6.51 -3.04
N CYS A 112 -5.50 -7.27 -3.22
CA CYS A 112 -4.17 -6.74 -3.55
C CYS A 112 -4.12 -5.78 -4.76
N SER A 113 -4.67 -6.21 -5.90
CA SER A 113 -4.68 -5.41 -7.13
C SER A 113 -5.73 -4.30 -7.12
N GLU A 114 -6.84 -4.47 -6.39
CA GLU A 114 -7.79 -3.39 -6.13
C GLU A 114 -7.15 -2.28 -5.29
N LEU A 115 -6.36 -2.63 -4.27
CA LEU A 115 -5.63 -1.66 -3.45
C LEU A 115 -4.72 -0.79 -4.31
N VAL A 116 -3.88 -1.40 -5.16
CA VAL A 116 -3.01 -0.67 -6.08
C VAL A 116 -3.84 0.27 -6.96
N GLY A 117 -4.92 -0.22 -7.55
CA GLY A 117 -5.83 0.61 -8.36
C GLY A 117 -6.40 1.80 -7.59
N LYS A 118 -6.83 1.60 -6.34
CA LYS A 118 -7.36 2.65 -5.47
C LYS A 118 -6.32 3.69 -5.10
N ILE A 119 -5.07 3.29 -4.84
CA ILE A 119 -3.95 4.19 -4.53
C ILE A 119 -3.72 5.14 -5.70
N PHE A 120 -3.55 4.60 -6.91
CA PHE A 120 -3.37 5.42 -8.12
C PHE A 120 -4.61 6.28 -8.43
N GLN A 121 -5.82 5.74 -8.26
CA GLN A 121 -7.06 6.48 -8.45
C GLN A 121 -7.18 7.67 -7.47
N ARG A 122 -6.90 7.47 -6.18
CA ARG A 122 -6.94 8.54 -5.16
C ARG A 122 -5.90 9.62 -5.43
N ALA A 123 -4.75 9.25 -5.99
CA ALA A 123 -3.73 10.20 -6.43
C ALA A 123 -4.07 10.92 -7.76
N ASN A 124 -5.19 10.57 -8.41
CA ASN A 124 -5.56 11.02 -9.75
C ASN A 124 -4.46 10.73 -10.78
N ILE A 125 -3.91 9.51 -10.73
CA ILE A 125 -2.95 9.01 -11.72
C ILE A 125 -3.63 7.86 -12.50
N PRO A 126 -3.87 8.04 -13.81
CA PRO A 126 -4.50 7.00 -14.62
C PRO A 126 -3.53 5.84 -14.85
N ILE A 127 -4.00 4.62 -14.59
CA ILE A 127 -3.28 3.38 -14.92
C ILE A 127 -4.20 2.41 -15.65
N MET A 128 -3.63 1.44 -16.37
CA MET A 128 -4.36 0.30 -16.92
C MET A 128 -5.57 0.67 -17.80
N GLY A 129 -5.46 1.79 -18.54
CA GLY A 129 -6.56 2.31 -19.37
C GLY A 129 -7.78 2.78 -18.56
N ASN A 130 -7.57 3.34 -17.37
CA ASN A 130 -8.63 3.80 -16.46
C ASN A 130 -9.61 2.70 -16.05
N LYS A 131 -9.14 1.44 -16.02
CA LYS A 131 -9.93 0.33 -15.50
C LYS A 131 -10.27 0.58 -14.02
N LEU A 132 -11.51 0.28 -13.64
CA LEU A 132 -11.95 0.38 -12.25
C LEU A 132 -11.09 -0.51 -11.34
N PRO A 133 -10.71 -0.06 -10.12
CA PRO A 133 -9.80 -0.81 -9.25
C PRO A 133 -10.23 -2.25 -8.98
N HIS A 134 -11.52 -2.47 -8.69
CA HIS A 134 -12.06 -3.81 -8.41
C HIS A 134 -12.06 -4.76 -9.60
N ARG A 135 -11.66 -4.32 -10.80
CA ARG A 135 -11.49 -5.15 -12.00
C ARG A 135 -10.03 -5.40 -12.36
N LEU A 136 -9.09 -4.86 -11.58
CA LEU A 136 -7.68 -5.16 -11.73
C LEU A 136 -7.39 -6.54 -11.14
N THR A 137 -6.40 -7.20 -11.72
CA THR A 137 -5.88 -8.49 -11.27
C THR A 137 -4.36 -8.47 -11.43
N PRO A 138 -3.61 -9.29 -10.69
CA PRO A 138 -2.18 -9.51 -10.97
C PRO A 138 -1.87 -9.73 -12.46
N ALA A 139 -2.71 -10.47 -13.20
CA ALA A 139 -2.55 -10.67 -14.65
C ALA A 139 -2.51 -9.40 -15.49
N HIS A 140 -3.26 -8.37 -15.09
CA HIS A 140 -3.22 -7.09 -15.79
C HIS A 140 -1.86 -6.41 -15.64
N PHE A 141 -1.31 -6.40 -14.43
CA PHE A 141 0.07 -5.95 -14.21
C PHE A 141 1.05 -6.88 -14.89
N ASP A 142 0.73 -8.18 -14.98
CA ASP A 142 1.63 -9.12 -15.60
C ASP A 142 1.90 -8.76 -17.06
N ARG A 143 0.80 -8.57 -17.78
CA ARG A 143 0.76 -8.13 -19.16
C ARG A 143 1.45 -6.79 -19.40
N GLU A 144 1.37 -5.84 -18.47
CA GLU A 144 2.04 -4.54 -18.64
C GLU A 144 3.57 -4.65 -18.54
N ALA A 145 4.12 -5.51 -17.66
CA ALA A 145 5.56 -5.74 -17.67
C ALA A 145 6.04 -6.49 -18.91
N ASP A 146 5.20 -7.33 -19.51
CA ASP A 146 5.56 -8.04 -20.73
C ASP A 146 5.58 -7.08 -21.94
N LYS A 147 4.67 -6.08 -21.95
CA LYS A 147 4.56 -5.08 -23.03
C LYS A 147 5.57 -3.94 -22.92
N GLN A 148 5.88 -3.52 -21.70
CA GLN A 148 6.78 -2.40 -21.37
C GLN A 148 6.51 -1.05 -22.07
N ILE A 149 5.24 -0.76 -22.38
CA ILE A 149 4.84 0.49 -23.05
C ILE A 149 4.79 1.65 -22.05
N MET A 150 3.82 1.62 -21.12
CA MET A 150 3.67 2.64 -20.06
C MET A 150 4.49 2.31 -18.82
N TRP A 151 4.81 1.02 -18.67
CA TRP A 151 5.53 0.45 -17.55
C TRP A 151 6.90 0.02 -18.03
N GLU A 152 7.86 -0.04 -17.12
CA GLU A 152 9.17 -0.62 -17.34
C GLU A 152 9.42 -1.70 -16.28
N ASP A 153 10.08 -2.77 -16.68
CA ASP A 153 10.55 -3.80 -15.75
C ASP A 153 11.87 -3.33 -15.13
N VAL A 154 11.86 -3.16 -13.81
CA VAL A 154 13.02 -2.70 -13.02
C VAL A 154 13.49 -3.80 -12.05
N THR A 155 13.16 -5.06 -12.34
CA THR A 155 13.47 -6.20 -11.47
C THR A 155 14.96 -6.31 -11.22
N ASP A 156 15.79 -6.24 -12.26
CA ASP A 156 17.25 -6.40 -12.14
C ASP A 156 17.88 -5.23 -11.37
N GLU A 157 17.40 -4.00 -11.60
CA GLU A 157 17.79 -2.82 -10.81
C GLU A 157 17.49 -3.05 -9.32
N CYS A 158 16.29 -3.54 -9.01
CA CYS A 158 15.88 -3.80 -7.63
C CYS A 158 16.70 -4.94 -6.99
N LYS A 159 16.97 -6.02 -7.73
CA LYS A 159 17.81 -7.13 -7.26
C LYS A 159 19.23 -6.67 -6.96
N ALA A 160 19.83 -5.89 -7.86
CA ALA A 160 21.14 -5.33 -7.66
C ALA A 160 21.19 -4.41 -6.43
N TYR A 161 20.17 -3.55 -6.27
CA TYR A 161 20.06 -2.67 -5.11
C TYR A 161 19.96 -3.44 -3.80
N LEU A 162 19.08 -4.45 -3.71
CA LEU A 162 18.94 -5.26 -2.51
C LEU A 162 20.23 -6.00 -2.17
N SER A 163 20.89 -6.58 -3.18
CA SER A 163 22.16 -7.29 -2.98
C SER A 163 23.29 -6.37 -2.53
N SER A 164 23.42 -5.17 -3.11
CA SER A 164 24.49 -4.24 -2.74
C SER A 164 24.27 -3.57 -1.37
N HIS A 165 23.04 -3.60 -0.84
CA HIS A 165 22.66 -2.97 0.44
C HIS A 165 22.22 -3.99 1.50
N GLU A 166 22.55 -5.27 1.34
CA GLU A 166 22.24 -6.31 2.34
C GLU A 166 22.78 -5.95 3.73
N HIS A 167 23.95 -5.31 3.79
CA HIS A 167 24.58 -4.82 5.02
C HIS A 167 23.81 -3.70 5.74
N LEU A 168 22.76 -3.14 5.13
CA LEU A 168 21.91 -2.08 5.73
C LEU A 168 20.53 -2.60 6.17
N GLU A 169 20.34 -3.93 6.20
CA GLU A 169 19.04 -4.52 6.55
C GLU A 169 18.52 -4.00 7.90
N ASP A 170 19.36 -4.00 8.94
CA ASP A 170 18.97 -3.61 10.29
C ASP A 170 18.53 -2.14 10.35
N GLU A 171 19.26 -1.25 9.68
CA GLU A 171 18.92 0.18 9.58
C GLU A 171 17.60 0.38 8.84
N HIS A 172 17.42 -0.28 7.69
CA HIS A 172 16.17 -0.21 6.93
C HIS A 172 14.98 -0.77 7.71
N ARG A 173 15.18 -1.87 8.43
CA ARG A 173 14.16 -2.49 9.29
C ARG A 173 13.79 -1.58 10.46
N LEU A 174 14.77 -0.89 11.07
CA LEU A 174 14.50 0.10 12.11
C LEU A 174 13.64 1.26 11.59
N VAL A 175 13.95 1.76 10.39
CA VAL A 175 13.16 2.82 9.73
C VAL A 175 11.75 2.33 9.43
N PHE A 176 11.60 1.13 8.85
CA PHE A 176 10.31 0.51 8.58
C PHE A 176 9.45 0.38 9.84
N ASN A 177 9.99 -0.22 10.90
CA ASN A 177 9.28 -0.41 12.17
C ASN A 177 8.88 0.93 12.82
N THR A 178 9.72 1.96 12.68
CA THR A 178 9.44 3.31 13.20
C THR A 178 8.28 3.95 12.42
N LEU A 179 8.27 3.82 11.09
CA LEU A 179 7.18 4.30 10.25
C LEU A 179 5.87 3.60 10.58
N GLU A 180 5.87 2.27 10.63
CA GLU A 180 4.69 1.46 10.95
C GLU A 180 4.08 1.86 12.31
N ARG A 181 4.90 1.91 13.36
CA ARG A 181 4.46 2.35 14.70
C ARG A 181 3.89 3.76 14.69
N SER A 182 4.52 4.68 13.96
CA SER A 182 4.06 6.07 13.84
C SER A 182 2.68 6.14 13.18
N LEU A 183 2.46 5.38 12.10
CA LEU A 183 1.19 5.33 11.39
C LEU A 183 0.08 4.73 12.24
N HIS A 184 0.32 3.60 12.91
CA HIS A 184 -0.66 2.99 13.81
C HIS A 184 -1.00 3.92 14.98
N ARG A 185 0.00 4.60 15.57
CA ARG A 185 -0.23 5.60 16.61
C ARG A 185 -1.12 6.74 16.11
N ASN A 186 -0.79 7.31 14.94
CA ASN A 186 -1.55 8.43 14.37
C ASN A 186 -3.00 8.01 14.07
N LYS A 187 -3.20 6.79 13.57
CA LYS A 187 -4.54 6.25 13.32
C LYS A 187 -5.31 6.05 14.63
N PHE A 188 -4.71 5.41 15.63
CA PHE A 188 -5.33 5.19 16.94
C PHE A 188 -5.79 6.51 17.56
N LEU A 189 -4.91 7.52 17.58
CA LEU A 189 -5.24 8.84 18.11
C LEU A 189 -6.37 9.51 17.34
N ALA A 190 -6.46 9.30 16.03
CA ALA A 190 -7.51 9.89 15.23
C ALA A 190 -8.86 9.19 15.38
N GLU A 191 -8.87 7.86 15.52
CA GLU A 191 -10.09 7.07 15.78
C GLU A 191 -10.66 7.33 17.17
N ARG A 192 -9.79 7.41 18.17
CA ARG A 192 -10.15 7.61 19.58
C ARG A 192 -10.01 9.05 20.05
N LYS A 193 -9.96 9.98 19.11
CA LYS A 193 -9.75 11.41 19.39
C LYS A 193 -10.71 11.90 20.48
N ALA A 194 -12.01 11.60 20.34
CA ALA A 194 -13.03 11.97 21.32
C ALA A 194 -12.85 11.29 22.69
N GLU A 195 -12.52 9.99 22.73
CA GLU A 195 -12.29 9.26 23.99
C GLU A 195 -11.07 9.82 24.75
N VAL A 196 -9.97 10.06 24.03
CA VAL A 196 -8.75 10.63 24.60
C VAL A 196 -9.00 12.03 25.13
N TRP A 197 -9.78 12.85 24.41
CA TRP A 197 -10.17 14.19 24.86
C TRP A 197 -11.05 14.16 26.10
N ASN A 198 -12.07 13.31 26.12
CA ASN A 198 -12.96 13.18 27.27
C ASN A 198 -12.17 12.74 28.52
N LEU A 199 -11.18 11.86 28.37
CA LEU A 199 -10.33 11.41 29.47
C LEU A 199 -9.38 12.51 29.97
N LEU A 200 -8.78 13.29 29.06
CA LEU A 200 -7.96 14.45 29.40
C LEU A 200 -8.77 15.54 30.09
N GLU A 201 -9.96 15.86 29.58
CA GLU A 201 -10.86 16.85 30.17
C GLU A 201 -11.32 16.43 31.57
N ALA A 202 -11.58 15.14 31.79
CA ALA A 202 -11.95 14.62 33.10
C ALA A 202 -10.79 14.61 34.11
N PHE A 203 -9.56 14.40 33.65
CA PHE A 203 -8.38 14.29 34.51
C PHE A 203 -7.74 15.64 34.84
N ASP A 204 -7.61 16.52 33.83
CA ASP A 204 -7.00 17.84 33.95
C ASP A 204 -7.71 18.85 33.02
N PRO A 205 -8.83 19.45 33.47
CA PRO A 205 -9.61 20.41 32.68
C PRO A 205 -8.80 21.64 32.26
N GLU A 206 -7.84 22.07 33.09
CA GLU A 206 -7.03 23.25 32.82
C GLU A 206 -6.04 22.97 31.69
N MET A 207 -5.31 21.84 31.75
CA MET A 207 -4.45 21.40 30.66
C MET A 207 -5.24 21.17 29.37
N TYR A 208 -6.41 20.53 29.47
CA TYR A 208 -7.28 20.29 28.32
C TYR A 208 -7.63 21.60 27.61
N SER A 209 -8.07 22.63 28.34
CA SER A 209 -8.43 23.92 27.75
C SER A 209 -7.27 24.60 27.01
N LYS A 210 -6.03 24.42 27.50
CA LYS A 210 -4.81 24.99 26.91
C LYS A 210 -4.34 24.21 25.68
N ILE A 211 -4.42 22.88 25.72
CA ILE A 211 -3.81 22.01 24.72
C ILE A 211 -4.74 21.68 23.56
N LYS A 212 -6.06 21.65 23.80
CA LYS A 212 -7.07 21.30 22.79
C LYS A 212 -6.98 22.17 21.51
N PRO A 213 -6.88 23.52 21.58
CA PRO A 213 -6.79 24.34 20.37
C PRO A 213 -5.53 24.04 19.55
N VAL A 214 -4.39 23.85 20.23
CA VAL A 214 -3.09 23.55 19.59
C VAL A 214 -3.13 22.21 18.87
N LEU A 215 -3.70 21.18 19.51
CA LEU A 215 -3.79 19.86 18.93
C LEU A 215 -4.87 19.75 17.84
N ASP A 216 -5.96 20.50 17.94
CA ASP A 216 -6.95 20.60 16.87
C ASP A 216 -6.37 21.27 15.62
N GLU A 217 -5.59 22.34 15.79
CA GLU A 217 -4.84 22.97 14.69
C GLU A 217 -3.83 22.00 14.06
N ALA A 218 -3.05 21.29 14.88
CA ALA A 218 -2.11 20.28 14.41
C ALA A 218 -2.81 19.14 13.66
N SER A 219 -3.97 18.70 14.15
CA SER A 219 -4.81 17.66 13.53
C SER A 219 -5.41 18.11 12.20
N GLN A 220 -5.77 19.38 12.03
CA GLN A 220 -6.24 19.92 10.74
C GLN A 220 -5.09 20.02 9.72
N LYS A 221 -3.89 20.32 10.18
CA LYS A 221 -2.67 20.42 9.34
C LYS A 221 -2.05 19.05 9.02
N ALA A 222 -2.50 17.97 9.67
CA ALA A 222 -2.00 16.63 9.40
C ALA A 222 -2.25 16.25 7.93
N ARG A 223 -1.17 15.97 7.21
CA ARG A 223 -1.23 15.59 5.79
C ARG A 223 -1.74 14.17 5.58
N VAL A 224 -1.48 13.27 6.53
CA VAL A 224 -1.91 11.87 6.47
C VAL A 224 -3.32 11.76 7.02
N LYS A 225 -4.24 11.31 6.18
CA LYS A 225 -5.63 10.95 6.52
C LYS A 225 -5.82 9.45 6.32
N PHE A 226 -6.77 8.86 7.02
CA PHE A 226 -7.13 7.44 6.90
C PHE A 226 -8.56 7.25 6.38
N TRP A 227 -8.84 6.09 5.78
CA TRP A 227 -10.10 5.80 5.07
C TRP A 227 -11.37 5.83 5.92
N ASN A 228 -11.24 5.66 7.22
CA ASN A 228 -12.35 5.68 8.17
C ASN A 228 -12.55 7.05 8.82
N GLN A 229 -11.79 8.07 8.39
CA GLN A 229 -12.00 9.44 8.78
C GLN A 229 -12.94 10.11 7.78
N GLU A 230 -13.90 10.88 8.28
CA GLU A 230 -14.69 11.75 7.41
C GLU A 230 -13.75 12.69 6.65
N ASP A 231 -13.76 12.60 5.32
CA ASP A 231 -13.22 13.66 4.47
C ASP A 231 -14.15 14.88 4.65
N ARG A 232 -13.98 15.62 5.73
CA ARG A 232 -14.63 16.92 5.91
C ARG A 232 -14.03 17.86 4.86
N ASN A 233 -14.79 18.07 3.78
CA ASN A 233 -14.60 19.16 2.85
C ASN A 233 -14.89 20.49 3.53
#